data_AF-A0A2A2KXL2-F1
#
_entry.id   AF-A0A2A2KXL2-F1
#
_cell.length_a   1.000
_cell.length_b   1.000
_cell.length_c   1.000
_cell.angle_alpha   90.00
_cell.angle_beta   90.00
_cell.angle_gamma   90.00
#
_symmetry.space_group_name_H-M   'P 1'
#
loop_
_entity.id
_entity.type
_entity.pdbx_description
1 polymer ?
#
loop_
_entity_poly.entity_id
_entity_poly.type
_entity_poly.pdbx_seq_one_letter_code
_entity_poly.pdbx_strand_id
1 'polypeptide(L)'
;MSSAAKKSYVFDCKKCNNQLTRKDALTDNVCMADDALYHAKHFKCERCKTDLASRSFFKTSGNEPLCVDCYMTENNPKCHVCRKAALETFLKELGSYYHRDCFKCHFCHNPIKDDVYVLHNDAVYDEDCFYLETKLRLKPDRLFEKKTGPDHIG
;
A
#
# COMPACT_ATOMS: atom_id res chain seq x y z
N MET A 1 19.99 -61.30 12.45
CA MET A 1 20.07 -60.03 11.70
C MET A 1 18.87 -59.18 12.07
N SER A 2 19.01 -58.28 13.04
CA SER A 2 17.89 -57.44 13.50
C SER A 2 17.64 -56.34 12.48
N SER A 3 16.52 -56.42 11.77
CA SER A 3 16.04 -55.35 10.90
C SER A 3 15.78 -54.10 11.74
N ALA A 4 16.55 -53.05 11.50
CA ALA A 4 16.32 -51.74 12.09
C ALA A 4 14.97 -51.20 11.58
N ALA A 5 14.02 -51.02 12.50
CA ALA A 5 12.77 -50.33 12.21
C ALA A 5 13.11 -48.91 11.73
N LYS A 6 12.78 -48.61 10.47
CA LYS A 6 12.93 -47.25 9.93
C LYS A 6 11.99 -46.35 10.74
N LYS A 7 12.55 -45.44 11.56
CA LYS A 7 11.77 -44.35 12.15
C LYS A 7 11.17 -43.53 11.01
N SER A 8 9.87 -43.69 10.79
CA SER A 8 9.10 -42.82 9.89
C SER A 8 8.78 -41.55 10.66
N TYR A 9 9.55 -40.48 10.41
CA TYR A 9 9.12 -39.15 10.84
C TYR A 9 7.92 -38.77 9.98
N VAL A 10 6.76 -38.62 10.62
CA VAL A 10 5.53 -38.20 9.98
C VAL A 10 5.42 -36.69 10.16
N PHE A 11 5.34 -35.96 9.05
CA PHE A 11 5.10 -34.52 9.04
C PHE A 11 3.69 -34.26 8.53
N ASP A 12 2.91 -33.47 9.25
CA ASP A 12 1.53 -33.15 8.89
C ASP A 12 1.40 -31.68 8.49
N CYS A 13 0.57 -31.42 7.49
CA CYS A 13 0.24 -30.07 7.07
C CYS A 13 -0.63 -29.39 8.13
N LYS A 14 -0.14 -28.28 8.69
CA LYS A 14 -0.82 -27.53 9.77
C LYS A 14 -2.24 -27.03 9.41
N LYS A 15 -2.55 -26.85 8.12
CA LYS A 15 -3.87 -26.38 7.64
C LYS A 15 -4.90 -27.50 7.46
N CYS A 16 -4.50 -28.64 6.91
CA CYS A 16 -5.44 -29.73 6.56
C CYS A 16 -5.27 -30.99 7.42
N ASN A 17 -4.27 -31.02 8.29
CA ASN A 17 -3.91 -32.16 9.15
C ASN A 17 -3.63 -33.48 8.41
N ASN A 18 -3.34 -33.40 7.10
CA ASN A 18 -2.96 -34.56 6.30
C ASN A 18 -1.44 -34.63 6.17
N GLN A 19 -0.96 -35.86 5.98
CA GLN A 19 0.45 -36.18 5.85
C GLN A 19 1.10 -35.47 4.65
N LEU A 20 2.30 -34.93 4.88
CA LEU A 20 3.20 -34.44 3.85
C LEU A 20 4.06 -35.61 3.38
N THR A 21 3.95 -35.97 2.11
CA THR A 21 4.64 -37.13 1.58
C THR A 21 6.04 -36.76 1.09
N ARG A 22 6.90 -37.78 0.92
CA ARG A 22 8.20 -37.62 0.24
C ARG A 22 8.03 -37.02 -1.16
N LYS A 23 6.96 -37.35 -1.88
CA LYS A 23 6.69 -36.82 -3.21
C LYS A 23 6.43 -35.32 -3.15
N ASP A 24 5.67 -34.84 -2.17
CA ASP A 24 5.39 -33.41 -2.00
C ASP A 24 6.68 -32.64 -1.74
N ALA A 25 7.56 -33.17 -0.87
CA ALA A 25 8.85 -32.57 -0.56
C ALA A 25 9.81 -32.54 -1.75
N LEU A 26 9.80 -33.57 -2.61
CA LEU A 26 10.65 -33.64 -3.81
C LEU A 26 10.16 -32.78 -4.98
N THR A 27 8.92 -32.26 -4.90
CA THR A 27 8.28 -31.50 -5.99
C THR A 27 7.99 -30.04 -5.61
N ASP A 28 8.68 -29.52 -4.59
CA ASP A 28 8.50 -28.16 -4.06
C ASP A 28 7.04 -27.82 -3.69
N ASN A 29 6.24 -28.84 -3.38
CA ASN A 29 4.84 -28.71 -2.97
C ASN A 29 4.67 -28.61 -1.45
N VAL A 30 5.75 -28.32 -0.73
CA VAL A 30 5.79 -28.14 0.72
C VAL A 30 6.48 -26.81 1.02
N CYS A 31 5.90 -26.02 1.91
CA CYS A 31 6.55 -24.82 2.43
C CYS A 31 6.58 -24.85 3.95
N MET A 32 7.63 -24.27 4.51
CA MET A 32 7.76 -24.03 5.94
C MET A 32 7.43 -22.57 6.22
N ALA A 33 6.57 -22.33 7.20
CA ALA A 33 6.19 -21.00 7.65
C ALA A 33 5.97 -21.04 9.16
N ASP A 34 6.70 -20.18 9.89
CA ASP A 34 6.55 -20.02 11.34
C ASP A 34 6.66 -21.36 12.10
N ASP A 35 7.74 -22.10 11.82
CA ASP A 35 8.04 -23.43 12.37
C ASP A 35 6.98 -24.52 12.11
N ALA A 36 6.03 -24.26 11.20
CA ALA A 36 5.02 -25.22 10.77
C ALA A 36 5.17 -25.56 9.27
N LEU A 37 4.81 -26.79 8.93
CA LEU A 37 4.82 -27.27 7.54
C LEU A 37 3.42 -27.21 6.93
N TYR A 38 3.37 -26.84 5.66
CA TYR A 38 2.16 -26.75 4.88
C TYR A 38 2.38 -27.37 3.51
N HIS A 39 1.31 -27.93 2.93
CA HIS A 39 1.29 -28.07 1.47
C HIS A 39 1.34 -26.66 0.88
N ALA A 40 2.13 -26.44 -0.17
CA ALA A 40 2.26 -25.14 -0.83
C ALA A 40 0.88 -24.54 -1.19
N LYS A 41 -0.03 -25.36 -1.70
CA LYS A 41 -1.42 -24.99 -2.02
C LYS A 41 -2.30 -24.59 -0.81
N HIS A 42 -1.93 -24.98 0.41
CA HIS A 42 -2.68 -24.67 1.62
C HIS A 42 -2.15 -23.44 2.36
N PHE A 43 -1.00 -22.92 1.95
CA PHE A 43 -0.43 -21.69 2.52
C PHE A 43 -0.74 -20.50 1.60
N LYS A 44 -1.93 -19.93 1.81
CA LYS A 44 -2.50 -18.85 1.00
C LYS A 44 -2.92 -17.68 1.88
N CYS A 45 -2.89 -16.47 1.32
CA CYS A 45 -3.37 -15.26 2.00
C CYS A 45 -4.84 -15.41 2.37
N GLU A 46 -5.21 -15.11 3.62
CA GLU A 46 -6.58 -15.27 4.09
C GLU A 46 -7.56 -14.32 3.38
N ARG A 47 -7.11 -13.17 2.87
CA ARG A 47 -7.98 -12.17 2.20
C ARG A 47 -8.11 -12.39 0.70
N CYS A 48 -6.99 -12.44 -0.01
CA CYS A 48 -6.99 -12.51 -1.48
C CYS A 48 -6.73 -13.91 -2.04
N LYS A 49 -6.45 -14.90 -1.18
CA LYS A 49 -6.20 -16.31 -1.53
C LYS A 49 -4.97 -16.55 -2.44
N THR A 50 -4.13 -15.53 -2.65
CA THR A 50 -2.83 -15.64 -3.33
C THR A 50 -1.89 -16.59 -2.58
N ASP A 51 -1.10 -17.38 -3.32
CA ASP A 51 -0.08 -18.28 -2.77
C ASP A 51 1.01 -17.52 -2.01
N LEU A 52 1.33 -18.00 -0.81
CA LEU A 52 2.34 -17.41 0.07
C LEU A 52 3.59 -18.28 0.23
N ALA A 53 3.60 -19.49 -0.34
CA ALA A 53 4.69 -20.47 -0.18
C ALA A 53 6.08 -19.91 -0.52
N SER A 54 6.16 -18.94 -1.44
CA SER A 54 7.40 -18.29 -1.87
C SER A 54 7.39 -16.77 -1.69
N ARG A 55 6.56 -16.24 -0.77
CA ARG A 55 6.39 -14.80 -0.55
C ARG A 55 6.49 -14.45 0.93
N SER A 56 6.96 -13.23 1.22
CA SER A 56 6.85 -12.65 2.56
C SER A 56 5.38 -12.51 2.96
N PHE A 57 5.08 -12.77 4.23
CA PHE A 57 3.73 -12.70 4.78
C PHE A 57 3.75 -12.11 6.18
N PHE A 58 2.59 -11.63 6.63
CA PHE A 58 2.34 -11.20 8.01
C PHE A 58 1.26 -12.10 8.62
N LYS A 59 1.21 -12.18 9.95
CA LYS A 59 0.18 -12.91 10.67
C LYS A 59 -0.82 -11.94 11.29
N THR A 60 -2.11 -12.25 11.19
CA THR A 60 -3.14 -11.55 11.95
C THR A 60 -3.06 -11.92 13.44
N SER A 61 -3.81 -11.22 14.29
CA SER A 61 -3.99 -11.60 15.71
C SER A 61 -4.56 -13.01 15.88
N GLY A 62 -5.26 -13.54 14.87
CA GLY A 62 -5.78 -14.92 14.84
C GLY A 62 -4.80 -15.96 14.28
N ASN A 63 -3.53 -15.59 14.06
CA ASN A 63 -2.49 -16.43 13.46
C ASN A 63 -2.78 -16.85 12.00
N GLU A 64 -3.58 -16.06 11.28
CA GLU A 64 -3.90 -16.30 9.86
C GLU A 64 -2.87 -15.55 8.97
N PRO A 65 -2.36 -16.19 7.90
CA PRO A 65 -1.36 -15.57 7.06
C PRO A 65 -1.99 -14.57 6.07
N LEU A 66 -1.39 -13.38 5.96
CA LEU A 66 -1.73 -12.33 5.02
C LEU A 66 -0.54 -12.02 4.11
N CYS A 67 -0.80 -11.80 2.82
CA CYS A 67 0.21 -11.21 1.96
C CYS A 67 0.53 -9.77 2.41
N VAL A 68 1.71 -9.28 2.03
CA VAL A 68 2.14 -7.90 2.29
C VAL A 68 1.08 -6.90 1.84
N ASP A 69 0.53 -7.04 0.63
CA ASP A 69 -0.46 -6.09 0.09
C ASP A 69 -1.74 -6.01 0.94
N CYS A 70 -2.27 -7.15 1.38
CA CYS A 70 -3.48 -7.19 2.22
C CYS A 70 -3.20 -6.65 3.62
N TYR A 71 -2.09 -7.05 4.23
CA TYR A 71 -1.68 -6.52 5.53
C TYR A 71 -1.54 -5.00 5.48
N MET A 72 -0.83 -4.49 4.47
CA MET A 72 -0.62 -3.07 4.33
C MET A 72 -1.93 -2.33 4.00
N THR A 73 -2.85 -2.95 3.26
CA THR A 73 -4.17 -2.36 2.96
C THR A 73 -5.05 -2.20 4.20
N GLU A 74 -4.95 -3.13 5.14
CA GLU A 74 -5.71 -3.09 6.40
C GLU A 74 -5.08 -2.15 7.43
N ASN A 75 -3.75 -2.03 7.43
CA ASN A 75 -3.02 -1.33 8.49
C ASN A 75 -2.59 0.10 8.14
N ASN A 76 -2.62 0.50 6.87
CA ASN A 76 -2.23 1.86 6.47
C ASN A 76 -3.44 2.78 6.29
N PRO A 77 -3.27 4.10 6.53
CA PRO A 77 -4.31 5.08 6.25
C PRO A 77 -4.72 5.03 4.78
N LYS A 78 -6.00 5.31 4.51
CA LYS A 78 -6.55 5.28 3.15
C LYS A 78 -6.50 6.67 2.53
N CYS A 79 -6.12 6.74 1.27
CA CYS A 79 -6.20 7.97 0.51
C CYS A 79 -7.66 8.45 0.44
N HIS A 80 -7.88 9.74 0.74
CA HIS A 80 -9.21 10.35 0.71
C HIS A 80 -9.85 10.27 -0.68
N VAL A 81 -9.04 10.37 -1.74
CA VAL A 81 -9.49 10.39 -3.15
C VAL A 81 -9.73 8.99 -3.70
N CYS A 82 -8.71 8.14 -3.73
CA CYS A 82 -8.80 6.84 -4.40
C CYS A 82 -9.21 5.67 -3.48
N ARG A 83 -9.31 5.92 -2.16
CA ARG A 83 -9.65 4.93 -1.12
C ARG A 83 -8.70 3.73 -0.96
N LYS A 84 -7.60 3.70 -1.71
CA LYS A 84 -6.52 2.71 -1.54
C LYS A 84 -5.59 3.11 -0.41
N ALA A 85 -4.89 2.13 0.16
CA ALA A 85 -3.91 2.39 1.22
C ALA A 85 -2.76 3.29 0.74
N ALA A 86 -2.36 4.22 1.59
CA ALA A 86 -1.23 5.10 1.41
C ALA A 86 0.03 4.39 1.92
N LEU A 87 0.68 3.63 1.03
CA LEU A 87 1.76 2.69 1.37
C LEU A 87 3.16 3.32 1.46
N GLU A 88 3.41 4.40 0.71
CA GLU A 88 4.73 5.03 0.57
C GLU A 88 4.70 6.49 1.08
N THR A 89 5.42 7.41 0.43
CA THR A 89 5.36 8.85 0.73
C THR A 89 3.96 9.39 0.45
N PHE A 90 3.22 9.67 1.53
CA PHE A 90 1.88 10.25 1.47
C PHE A 90 1.88 11.65 2.06
N LEU A 91 0.91 12.45 1.61
CA LEU A 91 0.67 13.79 2.13
C LEU A 91 -0.38 13.72 3.23
N LYS A 92 -0.17 14.47 4.31
CA LYS A 92 -1.13 14.63 5.41
C LYS A 92 -1.61 16.07 5.44
N GLU A 93 -2.55 16.37 4.56
CA GLU A 93 -3.14 17.70 4.39
C GLU A 93 -4.64 17.67 4.70
N LEU A 94 -5.23 18.79 5.08
CA LEU A 94 -6.70 18.92 5.30
C LEU A 94 -7.29 17.85 6.24
N GLY A 95 -6.51 17.42 7.25
CA GLY A 95 -6.91 16.38 8.20
C GLY A 95 -7.07 14.96 7.61
N SER A 96 -6.64 14.73 6.38
CA SER A 96 -6.76 13.45 5.67
C SER A 96 -5.42 13.02 5.05
N TYR A 97 -5.39 11.80 4.50
CA TYR A 97 -4.21 11.24 3.83
C TYR A 97 -4.43 11.19 2.32
N TYR A 98 -3.38 11.48 1.55
CA TYR A 98 -3.42 11.50 0.09
C TYR A 98 -2.17 10.85 -0.48
N HIS A 99 -2.30 10.09 -1.56
CA HIS A 99 -1.15 9.82 -2.43
C HIS A 99 -0.70 11.13 -3.09
N ARG A 100 0.60 11.29 -3.36
CA ARG A 100 1.11 12.47 -4.08
C ARG A 100 0.37 12.71 -5.40
N ASP A 101 0.14 11.66 -6.17
CA ASP A 101 -0.60 11.75 -7.45
C ASP A 101 -2.10 12.02 -7.29
N CYS A 102 -2.64 11.74 -6.10
CA CYS A 102 -4.05 11.99 -5.80
C CYS A 102 -4.30 13.42 -5.29
N PHE A 103 -3.27 14.09 -4.76
CA PHE A 103 -3.35 15.47 -4.32
C PHE A 103 -3.06 16.39 -5.50
N LYS A 104 -4.11 16.68 -6.26
CA LYS A 104 -4.02 17.36 -7.55
C LYS A 104 -4.87 18.63 -7.59
N CYS A 105 -4.45 19.57 -8.42
CA CYS A 105 -5.22 20.78 -8.69
C CYS A 105 -6.61 20.43 -9.21
N HIS A 106 -7.63 21.08 -8.66
CA HIS A 106 -9.02 20.93 -9.05
C HIS A 106 -9.24 21.33 -10.52
N PHE A 107 -8.48 22.30 -11.02
CA PHE A 107 -8.62 22.83 -12.37
C PHE A 107 -7.80 22.05 -13.41
N CYS A 108 -6.47 21.96 -13.27
CA CYS A 108 -5.62 21.33 -14.28
C CYS A 108 -5.42 19.81 -14.09
N HIS A 109 -5.84 19.27 -12.94
CA HIS A 109 -5.69 17.86 -12.56
C HIS A 109 -4.25 17.34 -12.47
N ASN A 110 -3.26 18.22 -12.54
CA ASN A 110 -1.87 17.84 -12.29
C ASN A 110 -1.61 17.70 -10.78
N PRO A 111 -0.76 16.74 -10.35
CA PRO A 111 -0.30 16.65 -8.97
C PRO A 111 0.39 17.94 -8.52
N ILE A 112 0.17 18.34 -7.27
CA ILE A 112 0.88 19.46 -6.63
C ILE A 112 2.32 19.01 -6.34
N LYS A 113 3.32 19.71 -6.89
CA LYS A 113 4.72 19.25 -6.89
C LYS A 113 5.57 19.78 -5.74
N ASP A 114 5.34 21.02 -5.31
CA ASP A 114 6.22 21.73 -4.38
C ASP A 114 5.59 21.95 -3.00
N ASP A 115 4.54 21.18 -2.67
CA ASP A 115 3.70 21.34 -1.47
C ASP A 115 3.08 22.75 -1.31
N VAL A 116 3.23 23.62 -2.32
CA VAL A 116 2.57 24.92 -2.42
C VAL A 116 1.23 24.75 -3.12
N TYR A 117 0.15 25.10 -2.43
CA TYR A 117 -1.20 25.07 -2.98
C TYR A 117 -2.07 26.16 -2.36
N VAL A 118 -3.15 26.50 -3.05
CA VAL A 118 -4.18 27.39 -2.54
C VAL A 118 -5.44 26.57 -2.27
N LEU A 119 -5.96 26.68 -1.05
CA LEU A 119 -7.27 26.11 -0.70
C LEU A 119 -8.36 27.16 -0.90
N HIS A 120 -9.32 26.88 -1.76
CA HIS A 120 -10.46 27.75 -2.03
C HIS A 120 -11.75 26.93 -2.18
N ASN A 121 -12.76 27.23 -1.37
CA ASN A 121 -14.05 26.50 -1.31
C ASN A 121 -13.86 24.98 -1.22
N ASP A 122 -13.01 24.53 -0.27
CA ASP A 122 -12.65 23.13 -0.05
C ASP A 122 -12.00 22.40 -1.24
N ALA A 123 -11.62 23.14 -2.29
CA ALA A 123 -10.90 22.64 -3.44
C ALA A 123 -9.44 23.14 -3.44
N VAL A 124 -8.53 22.26 -3.82
CA VAL A 124 -7.09 22.52 -3.90
C VAL A 124 -6.75 23.00 -5.30
N TYR A 125 -5.99 24.09 -5.40
CA TYR A 125 -5.50 24.64 -6.65
C TYR A 125 -3.98 24.79 -6.58
N ASP A 126 -3.29 24.60 -7.71
CA ASP A 126 -1.96 25.19 -7.87
C ASP A 126 -2.09 26.72 -7.99
N GLU A 127 -1.01 27.45 -7.68
CA GLU A 127 -1.03 28.91 -7.67
C GLU A 127 -1.49 29.48 -9.02
N ASP A 128 -0.90 29.02 -10.12
CA ASP A 128 -1.22 29.50 -11.47
C ASP A 128 -2.70 29.32 -11.78
N CYS A 129 -3.25 28.13 -11.54
CA CYS A 129 -4.66 27.86 -11.79
C CYS A 129 -5.57 28.64 -10.84
N PHE A 130 -5.18 28.86 -9.59
CA PHE A 130 -5.96 29.69 -8.68
C PHE A 130 -6.05 31.14 -9.18
N TYR A 131 -4.91 31.74 -9.56
CA TYR A 131 -4.88 33.11 -10.07
C TYR A 131 -5.56 33.22 -11.44
N LEU A 132 -5.33 32.28 -12.36
CA LEU A 132 -5.93 32.30 -13.68
C LEU A 132 -7.46 32.11 -13.63
N GLU A 133 -7.95 31.18 -12.81
CA GLU A 133 -9.37 30.84 -12.73
C GLU A 133 -10.15 31.83 -11.84
N THR A 134 -9.62 32.16 -10.67
CA THR A 134 -10.35 32.91 -9.64
C THR A 134 -10.10 34.42 -9.72
N LYS A 135 -8.94 34.85 -10.24
CA LYS A 135 -8.56 36.28 -10.29
C LYS A 135 -8.57 36.87 -11.69
N LEU A 136 -8.21 36.11 -12.72
CA LEU A 136 -8.03 36.64 -14.09
C LEU A 136 -9.22 36.36 -15.02
N ARG A 137 -9.92 35.23 -14.85
CA ARG A 137 -11.19 34.97 -15.55
C ARG A 137 -12.36 35.84 -15.07
N LEU A 138 -12.14 36.66 -14.03
CA LEU A 138 -12.94 37.83 -13.69
C LEU A 138 -12.23 39.13 -14.12
N LYS A 139 -12.28 39.41 -15.44
CA LYS A 139 -11.95 40.66 -16.18
C LYS A 139 -10.51 40.80 -16.75
N PRO A 140 -10.38 40.90 -18.09
CA PRO A 140 -9.10 41.03 -18.79
C PRO A 140 -8.59 42.49 -18.85
N ASP A 141 -8.58 43.25 -17.74
CA ASP A 141 -8.35 44.70 -17.89
C ASP A 141 -7.69 45.47 -16.74
N ARG A 142 -6.88 44.85 -15.88
CA ARG A 142 -5.98 45.64 -15.01
C ARG A 142 -4.61 45.00 -14.83
N LEU A 143 -3.61 45.76 -15.25
CA LEU A 143 -2.18 45.58 -15.03
C LEU A 143 -1.91 45.30 -13.55
N PHE A 144 -1.25 44.17 -13.27
CA PHE A 144 -0.80 43.83 -11.92
C PHE A 144 0.50 44.57 -11.61
N GLU A 145 0.48 45.47 -10.64
CA GLU A 145 1.70 45.88 -9.94
C GLU A 145 2.20 44.69 -9.12
N LYS A 146 3.26 44.05 -9.59
CA LYS A 146 3.98 43.01 -8.86
C LYS A 146 4.51 43.62 -7.56
N LYS A 147 4.06 43.13 -6.41
CA LYS A 147 4.75 43.34 -5.14
C LYS A 147 5.69 42.16 -4.89
N THR A 148 6.98 42.43 -4.96
CA THR A 148 8.05 41.51 -4.56
C THR A 148 8.02 41.32 -3.04
N GLY A 149 8.02 40.07 -2.60
CA GLY A 149 8.27 39.69 -1.20
C GLY A 149 9.76 39.90 -0.81
N PRO A 150 10.08 39.86 0.49
CA PRO A 150 11.22 40.57 1.05
C PRO A 150 12.56 39.94 0.70
N ASP A 151 13.55 40.82 0.61
CA ASP A 151 14.95 40.52 0.30
C ASP A 151 15.53 39.45 1.23
N HIS A 152 16.11 38.41 0.62
CA HIS A 152 17.01 37.50 1.32
C HIS A 152 18.32 38.23 1.60
N ILE A 153 18.56 38.56 2.87
CA ILE A 153 19.86 39.03 3.35
C ILE A 153 20.67 37.80 3.79
N GLY A 154 21.83 37.65 3.12
CA GLY A 154 23.08 36.98 3.52
C GLY A 154 23.06 35.89 4.58
#